data_AF-A0A8J3IQD5-F1
#
_entry.id   AF-A0A8J3IQD5-F1
#
_cell.length_a   1.000
_cell.length_b   1.000
_cell.length_c   1.000
_cell.angle_alpha   90.00
_cell.angle_beta   90.00
_cell.angle_gamma   90.00
#
_symmetry.space_group_name_H-M   'P 1'
#
loop_
_entity.id
_entity.type
_entity.pdbx_description
1 polymer ?
#
loop_
_entity_poly.entity_id
_entity_poly.type
_entity_poly.pdbx_seq_one_letter_code
_entity_poly.pdbx_strand_id
1 'polypeptide(L)'
;MREQILLERPHIYIPAIAIMRATFKHSWNKIPVATTAAPEHVCGEARRIGYSGKDENDLALYRLKIRPGRGLPTVTLPGIYIIENGLFQDYEDWKRSQM
;
A
#
# COMPACT_ATOMS: atom_id res chain seq x y z
N MET A 1 6.34 17.07 21.63
CA MET A 1 7.42 17.04 20.62
C MET A 1 6.97 16.05 19.55
N ARG A 2 6.52 16.52 18.38
CA ARG A 2 6.01 15.63 17.31
C ARG A 2 7.22 15.13 16.54
N GLU A 3 7.58 13.87 16.74
CA GLU A 3 8.57 13.19 15.90
C GLU A 3 8.02 13.14 14.47
N GLN A 4 8.42 14.13 13.67
CA GLN A 4 8.39 14.04 12.21
C GLN A 4 9.38 12.94 11.85
N ILE A 5 8.87 11.70 11.76
CA ILE A 5 9.60 10.58 11.20
C ILE A 5 10.02 11.02 9.80
N LEU A 6 11.32 11.25 9.66
CA LEU A 6 12.05 11.54 8.44
C LEU A 6 11.81 10.41 7.42
N LEU A 7 10.67 10.48 6.72
CA LEU A 7 10.46 9.84 5.42
C LEU A 7 11.29 10.64 4.40
N GLU A 8 12.62 10.52 4.49
CA GLU A 8 13.56 11.38 3.76
C GLU A 8 13.53 11.22 2.24
N ARG A 9 12.73 10.30 1.68
CA ARG A 9 12.40 10.25 0.26
C ARG A 9 10.96 9.78 0.05
N PRO A 10 10.23 10.30 -0.94
CA PRO A 10 8.98 9.68 -1.37
C PRO A 10 9.30 8.28 -1.88
N HIS A 11 9.01 7.26 -1.07
CA HIS A 11 9.14 5.87 -1.46
C HIS A 11 7.90 5.46 -2.26
N ILE A 12 8.12 4.95 -3.48
CA ILE A 12 7.07 4.29 -4.25
C ILE A 12 6.96 2.86 -3.73
N TYR A 13 5.86 2.55 -3.07
CA TYR A 13 5.59 1.23 -2.53
C TYR A 13 4.94 0.33 -3.56
N ILE A 14 5.36 -0.93 -3.59
CA ILE A 14 4.86 -1.95 -4.51
C ILE A 14 4.49 -3.23 -3.75
N PRO A 15 3.56 -4.05 -4.26
CA PRO A 15 3.39 -5.42 -3.79
C PRO A 15 4.67 -6.22 -4.08
N ALA A 16 5.17 -6.96 -3.09
CA ALA A 16 6.28 -7.91 -3.30
C ALA A 16 5.80 -9.23 -3.93
N ILE A 17 4.70 -9.17 -4.70
CA ILE A 17 4.07 -10.26 -5.43
C ILE A 17 3.53 -9.69 -6.74
N ALA A 18 3.45 -10.52 -7.79
CA ALA A 18 2.99 -10.09 -9.11
C ALA A 18 1.47 -9.86 -9.12
N ILE A 19 1.03 -8.65 -8.77
CA ILE A 19 -0.37 -8.21 -8.86
C ILE A 19 -0.41 -6.83 -9.50
N MET A 20 -1.16 -6.70 -10.59
CA MET A 20 -1.35 -5.41 -11.27
C MET A 20 -2.48 -4.58 -10.66
N ARG A 21 -3.55 -5.25 -10.23
CA ARG A 21 -4.74 -4.61 -9.65
C ARG A 21 -5.37 -5.54 -8.64
N ALA A 22 -5.77 -4.99 -7.49
CA ALA A 22 -6.49 -5.73 -6.47
C ALA A 22 -7.94 -5.24 -6.38
N THR A 23 -8.87 -6.18 -6.55
CA THR A 23 -10.32 -5.95 -6.56
C THR A 23 -11.05 -6.90 -5.60
N PHE A 24 -12.37 -6.77 -5.49
CA PHE A 24 -13.24 -7.66 -4.72
C PHE A 24 -13.08 -9.15 -5.02
N LYS A 25 -12.74 -9.52 -6.27
CA LYS A 25 -12.45 -10.92 -6.65
C LYS A 25 -11.25 -11.53 -5.91
N HIS A 26 -10.36 -10.70 -5.39
CA HIS A 26 -9.10 -11.14 -4.82
C HIS A 26 -9.24 -11.41 -3.32
N SER A 27 -8.88 -12.61 -2.86
CA SER A 27 -9.04 -13.00 -1.46
C SER A 27 -7.87 -12.58 -0.54
N TRP A 28 -6.85 -11.87 -1.04
CA TRP A 28 -5.67 -11.50 -0.25
C TRP A 28 -5.95 -10.48 0.86
N ASN A 29 -6.09 -10.99 2.08
CA ASN A 29 -6.21 -10.18 3.30
C ASN A 29 -4.92 -9.39 3.60
N LYS A 30 -3.77 -9.90 3.19
CA LYS A 30 -2.45 -9.34 3.46
C LYS A 30 -1.54 -9.49 2.25
N ILE A 31 -0.79 -8.44 1.94
CA ILE A 31 0.14 -8.40 0.82
C ILE A 31 1.49 -7.88 1.35
N PRO A 32 2.61 -8.59 1.11
CA PRO A 32 3.93 -8.07 1.47
C PRO A 32 4.25 -6.82 0.64
N VAL A 33 4.87 -5.83 1.27
CA VAL A 33 5.19 -4.53 0.64
C VAL A 33 6.70 -4.41 0.47
N ALA A 34 7.12 -3.98 -0.70
CA ALA A 34 8.48 -3.57 -1.01
C ALA A 34 8.50 -2.13 -1.54
N THR A 35 9.68 -1.64 -1.91
CA THR A 35 9.83 -0.36 -2.62
C THR A 35 10.35 -0.61 -4.02
N THR A 36 10.09 0.30 -4.97
CA THR A 36 10.64 0.20 -6.32
C THR A 36 12.17 0.17 -6.35
N ALA A 37 12.84 0.74 -5.34
CA ALA A 37 14.30 0.75 -5.24
C ALA A 37 14.89 -0.60 -4.78
N ALA A 38 14.09 -1.44 -4.12
CA ALA A 38 14.51 -2.76 -3.63
C ALA A 38 13.31 -3.72 -3.67
N PRO A 39 12.85 -4.12 -4.88
CA PRO A 39 11.62 -4.88 -5.06
C PRO A 39 11.68 -6.29 -4.42
N GLU A 40 12.88 -6.87 -4.32
CA GLU A 40 13.14 -8.16 -3.69
C GLU A 40 13.22 -8.10 -2.15
N HIS A 41 13.21 -6.89 -1.56
CA HIS A 41 13.30 -6.70 -0.12
C HIS A 41 11.97 -6.22 0.47
N VAL A 42 11.30 -7.12 1.20
CA VAL A 42 10.05 -6.79 1.90
C VAL A 42 10.34 -5.80 3.04
N CYS A 43 9.78 -4.60 2.94
CA CYS A 43 9.87 -3.54 3.93
C CYS A 43 8.59 -3.41 4.76
N GLY A 44 7.52 -4.14 4.46
CA GLY A 44 6.25 -3.98 5.17
C GLY A 44 5.16 -4.98 4.83
N GLU A 45 3.96 -4.68 5.31
CA GLU A 45 2.72 -5.41 5.02
C GLU A 45 1.59 -4.43 4.72
N ALA A 46 0.82 -4.72 3.68
CA ALA A 46 -0.43 -4.08 3.36
C ALA A 46 -1.57 -5.00 3.83
N ARG A 47 -2.39 -4.51 4.77
CA ARG A 47 -3.56 -5.24 5.26
C ARG A 47 -4.82 -4.69 4.60
N ARG A 48 -5.63 -5.56 4.00
CA ARG A 48 -6.92 -5.16 3.43
C ARG A 48 -7.85 -4.75 4.57
N ILE A 49 -8.53 -3.62 4.38
CA ILE A 49 -9.49 -3.04 5.33
C ILE A 49 -10.90 -2.91 4.75
N GLY A 50 -11.08 -3.15 3.45
CA GLY A 50 -12.38 -3.08 2.79
C GLY A 50 -12.25 -3.03 1.27
N TYR A 51 -13.30 -2.54 0.63
CA TYR A 51 -13.40 -2.34 -0.81
C TYR A 51 -14.03 -0.97 -1.10
N SER A 52 -13.80 -0.43 -2.31
CA SER A 52 -14.43 0.83 -2.75
C SER A 52 -15.95 0.71 -2.92
N GLY A 53 -16.46 -0.51 -3.08
CA GLY A 53 -17.88 -0.82 -3.24
C GLY A 53 -18.17 -2.31 -3.07
N LYS A 54 -19.19 -2.81 -3.76
CA LYS A 54 -19.70 -4.19 -3.65
C LYS A 54 -19.64 -4.99 -4.95
N ASP A 55 -19.23 -4.37 -6.05
CA ASP A 55 -19.12 -5.02 -7.35
C ASP A 55 -17.78 -5.75 -7.47
N GLU A 56 -17.72 -6.77 -8.33
CA GLU A 56 -16.50 -7.60 -8.45
C GLU A 56 -15.26 -6.81 -8.89
N ASN A 57 -15.48 -5.69 -9.57
CA ASN A 57 -14.44 -4.80 -10.10
C ASN A 57 -14.05 -3.69 -9.11
N ASP A 58 -14.75 -3.57 -7.98
CA ASP A 58 -14.41 -2.59 -6.95
C ASP A 58 -13.04 -2.88 -6.35
N LEU A 59 -12.28 -1.81 -6.11
CA LEU A 59 -10.90 -1.87 -5.68
C LEU A 59 -10.79 -2.32 -4.22
N ALA A 60 -9.82 -3.18 -3.94
CA ALA A 60 -9.47 -3.53 -2.58
C ALA A 60 -8.71 -2.38 -1.91
N LEU A 61 -9.13 -2.02 -0.69
CA LEU A 61 -8.56 -0.94 0.10
C LEU A 61 -7.61 -1.51 1.16
N TYR A 62 -6.42 -0.92 1.27
CA TYR A 62 -5.34 -1.38 2.12
C TYR A 62 -4.83 -0.32 3.08
N ARG A 63 -4.37 -0.77 4.26
CA ARG A 63 -3.51 -0.01 5.17
C ARG A 63 -2.10 -0.54 5.12
N LEU A 64 -1.14 0.34 4.84
CA LEU A 64 0.28 -0.01 4.77
C LEU A 64 0.96 0.15 6.13
N LYS A 65 1.73 -0.86 6.49
CA LYS A 65 2.59 -0.90 7.68
C LYS A 65 4.03 -1.15 7.23
N ILE A 66 4.88 -0.15 7.39
CA ILE A 66 6.26 -0.14 6.87
C ILE A 66 7.25 -0.20 8.03
N ARG A 67 8.33 -0.95 7.85
CA ARG A 67 9.49 -1.01 8.75
C ARG A 67 10.61 -0.16 8.14
N PRO A 68 10.91 1.03 8.69
CA PRO A 68 11.89 1.93 8.11
C PRO A 68 13.35 1.47 8.29
N GLY A 69 13.60 0.43 9.08
CA GLY A 69 14.95 -0.12 9.28
C GLY A 69 14.96 -1.31 10.26
N ARG A 70 16.10 -2.01 10.34
CA ARG A 70 16.29 -3.08 11.34
C ARG A 70 16.24 -2.49 12.75
N GLY A 71 15.38 -3.06 13.60
CA GLY A 71 15.24 -2.64 15.00
C GLY A 71 14.31 -1.44 15.23
N LEU A 72 13.81 -0.79 14.17
CA LEU A 72 12.85 0.31 14.31
C LEU A 72 11.40 -0.21 14.36
N PRO A 73 10.51 0.48 15.09
CA PRO A 73 9.10 0.12 15.14
C PRO A 73 8.46 0.22 13.76
N THR A 74 7.47 -0.63 13.52
CA THR A 74 6.66 -0.55 12.30
C THR A 74 5.75 0.66 12.36
N VAL A 75 5.75 1.48 11.31
CA VAL A 75 4.93 2.68 11.17
C VAL A 75 3.74 2.36 10.26
N THR A 76 2.54 2.79 10.65
CA THR A 76 1.37 2.71 9.76
C THR A 76 1.28 4.01 8.96
N LEU A 77 1.31 3.91 7.63
CA LEU A 77 1.15 5.09 6.78
C LEU A 77 -0.26 5.66 6.92
N PRO A 78 -0.43 7.00 6.87
CA PRO A 78 -1.70 7.67 7.19
C PRO A 78 -2.80 7.50 6.13
N GLY A 79 -2.44 7.19 4.87
CA GLY A 79 -3.38 7.01 3.76
C GLY A 79 -4.11 5.67 3.74
N ILE A 80 -5.07 5.57 2.83
CA ILE A 80 -5.69 4.32 2.39
C ILE A 80 -5.20 4.08 0.98
N TYR A 81 -4.77 2.86 0.69
CA TYR A 81 -4.10 2.54 -0.56
C TYR A 81 -4.87 1.53 -1.38
N ILE A 82 -4.82 1.66 -2.69
CA ILE A 82 -5.24 0.65 -3.66
C ILE A 82 -4.00 0.07 -4.35
N ILE A 83 -4.16 -1.07 -5.03
CA ILE A 83 -3.15 -1.54 -5.98
C ILE A 83 -3.68 -1.28 -7.38
N GLU A 84 -2.97 -0.44 -8.13
CA GLU A 84 -3.27 -0.11 -9.51
C GLU A 84 -1.96 0.04 -10.29
N ASN A 85 -1.88 -0.59 -11.47
CA ASN A 85 -0.65 -0.70 -12.27
C ASN A 85 0.54 -1.29 -11.48
N GLY A 86 0.28 -2.17 -10.53
CA GLY A 86 1.31 -2.81 -9.69
C GLY A 86 1.90 -1.92 -8.61
N LEU A 87 1.31 -0.76 -8.35
CA LEU A 87 1.76 0.20 -7.34
C LEU A 87 0.72 0.37 -6.24
N PHE A 88 1.18 0.62 -5.01
CA PHE A 88 0.30 1.15 -3.97
C PHE A 88 0.09 2.65 -4.20
N GLN A 89 -1.13 3.03 -4.57
CA GLN A 89 -1.53 4.42 -4.80
C GLN A 89 -2.46 4.89 -3.68
N ASP A 90 -2.35 6.14 -3.24
CA ASP A 90 -3.31 6.71 -2.31
C ASP A 90 -4.69 6.79 -2.97
N TYR A 91 -5.70 6.25 -2.28
CA TYR A 91 -7.04 6.11 -2.82
C TYR A 91 -7.72 7.46 -3.09
N GLU A 92 -7.50 8.46 -2.24
CA GLU A 92 -8.12 9.76 -2.39
C GLU A 92 -7.47 10.55 -3.55
N ASP A 93 -6.15 10.46 -3.70
CA ASP A 93 -5.44 11.03 -4.85
C ASP A 93 -5.84 10.36 -6.16
N TRP A 94 -5.91 9.02 -6.17
CA TRP A 94 -6.37 8.27 -7.33
C TRP A 94 -7.80 8.67 -7.71
N LYS A 95 -8.71 8.71 -6.74
CA LYS A 95 -10.12 9.05 -6.96
C LYS A 95 -10.28 10.46 -7.54
N ARG A 96 -9.50 11.44 -7.06
CA ARG A 96 -9.47 12.80 -7.63
C ARG A 96 -8.98 12.84 -9.08
N SER A 97 -8.08 11.93 -9.46
CA SER A 97 -7.51 11.88 -10.81
C SER A 97 -8.42 11.18 -11.84
N GLN A 98 -9.51 10.54 -11.38
CA GLN A 98 -10.52 9.92 -12.25
C GLN A 98 -11.69 10.85 -12.58
N MET A 99 -11.74 12.04 -11.96
CA MET A 99 -12.75 13.08 -12.20
C MET A 99 -12.29 14.06 -13.27
#